data_AF-A0A5P3IF75-F1
#
_entry.id   AF-A0A5P3IF75-F1
#
_cell.length_a   1.000
_cell.length_b   1.000
_cell.length_c   1.000
_cell.angle_alpha   90.00
_cell.angle_beta   90.00
_cell.angle_gamma   90.00
#
_symmetry.space_group_name_H-M   'P 1'
#
loop_
_entity.id
_entity.type
_entity.pdbx_description
1 polymer ?
#
loop_
_entity_poly.entity_id
_entity_poly.type
_entity_poly.pdbx_seq_one_letter_code
_entity_poly.pdbx_strand_id
1 'polypeptide(L)'
;MGFKELLKAKSFNEYFDAKKDHQKMEEIKNRTQTDVLKNAGASLIPSSISNFGFKLSKDSISKGFEKKPLNDVTARLESGSELQSRVTMTRLVALGVFAFAAKKKKGGEKYLTIEGPDFVWTAEIKRDKKDIDKAMKFINQVNTNSKIYSKSMQINSSTTSIADELKKFKELLDSGTISQEEFEIQKAKLLK
;
A
#
# COMPACT_ATOMS: atom_id res chain seq x y z
N MET A 1 -12.46 8.50 26.63
CA MET A 1 -11.12 8.11 26.14
C MET A 1 -11.32 7.04 25.07
N GLY A 2 -10.74 7.18 23.88
CA GLY A 2 -11.21 6.44 22.70
C GLY A 2 -10.26 5.36 22.18
N PHE A 3 -10.83 4.51 21.32
CA PHE A 3 -10.13 3.56 20.46
C PHE A 3 -9.25 4.28 19.40
N LYS A 4 -9.58 5.53 19.06
CA LYS A 4 -8.85 6.33 18.06
C LYS A 4 -7.40 6.56 18.49
N GLU A 5 -7.15 6.79 19.78
CA GLU A 5 -5.82 7.00 20.34
C GLU A 5 -5.01 5.69 20.38
N LEU A 6 -5.69 4.56 20.60
CA LEU A 6 -5.07 3.22 20.53
C LEU A 6 -4.56 2.92 19.11
N LEU A 7 -5.33 3.28 18.08
CA LEU A 7 -4.90 3.16 16.68
C LEU A 7 -3.74 4.09 16.30
N LYS A 8 -3.51 5.18 17.05
CA LYS A 8 -2.43 6.14 16.82
C LYS A 8 -1.15 5.84 17.62
N ALA A 9 -1.23 4.95 18.61
CA ALA A 9 -0.10 4.54 19.40
C ALA A 9 0.85 3.65 18.60
N LYS A 10 2.15 3.71 18.89
CA LYS A 10 3.20 2.86 18.32
C LYS A 10 3.03 1.41 18.75
N SER A 11 2.49 1.20 19.95
CA SER A 11 2.21 -0.10 20.54
C SER A 11 1.12 0.00 21.59
N PHE A 12 0.54 -1.14 21.97
CA PHE A 12 -0.41 -1.21 23.08
C PHE A 12 0.20 -0.72 24.39
N ASN A 13 1.46 -1.06 24.67
CA ASN A 13 2.15 -0.62 25.88
C ASN A 13 2.29 0.90 25.95
N GLU A 14 2.63 1.56 24.83
CA GLU A 14 2.72 3.03 24.78
C GLU A 14 1.36 3.69 25.07
N TYR A 15 0.26 3.12 24.57
CA TYR A 15 -1.08 3.61 24.88
C TYR A 15 -1.43 3.45 26.38
N PHE A 16 -1.10 2.30 26.97
CA PHE A 16 -1.32 2.06 28.39
C PHE A 16 -0.45 2.94 29.29
N ASP A 17 0.79 3.22 28.89
CA ASP A 17 1.67 4.14 29.61
C ASP A 17 1.17 5.59 29.49
N ALA A 18 0.70 5.99 28.30
CA ALA A 18 0.13 7.30 28.08
C ALA A 18 -1.17 7.51 28.87
N LYS A 19 -1.92 6.45 29.23
CA LYS A 19 -3.09 6.60 30.12
C LYS A 19 -2.74 7.13 31.50
N LYS A 20 -1.48 6.96 31.93
CA LYS A 20 -0.97 7.42 33.23
C LYS A 20 -0.32 8.81 33.14
N ASP A 21 -0.13 9.34 31.93
CA ASP A 21 0.63 10.56 31.67
C ASP A 21 -0.08 11.44 30.62
N HIS A 22 -0.61 12.57 31.09
CA HIS A 22 -1.43 13.46 30.26
C HIS A 22 -0.67 14.01 29.05
N GLN A 23 0.64 14.28 29.18
CA GLN A 23 1.43 14.82 28.08
C GLN A 23 1.66 13.79 26.98
N LYS A 24 1.95 12.53 27.35
CA LYS A 24 2.08 11.43 26.39
C LYS A 24 0.77 11.16 25.65
N MET A 25 -0.36 11.29 26.33
CA MET A 25 -1.67 11.13 25.70
C MET A 25 -1.96 12.24 24.69
N GLU A 26 -1.57 13.47 24.99
CA GLU A 26 -1.72 14.62 24.07
C GLU A 26 -0.83 14.47 22.84
N GLU A 27 0.38 13.93 23.00
CA GLU A 27 1.26 13.54 21.90
C GLU A 27 0.58 12.51 20.97
N ILE A 28 -0.01 11.44 21.53
CA ILE A 28 -0.70 10.40 20.75
C ILE A 28 -1.91 10.97 20.00
N LYS A 29 -2.67 11.88 20.63
CA LYS A 29 -3.84 12.52 19.98
C LYS A 29 -3.44 13.34 18.76
N ASN A 30 -2.32 14.05 18.85
CA ASN A 30 -1.82 14.95 17.80
C ASN A 30 -1.03 14.25 16.69
N ARG A 31 -0.76 12.94 16.80
CA ARG A 31 -0.09 12.17 15.74
C ARG A 31 -0.88 12.17 14.44
N THR A 32 -0.17 12.43 13.35
CA THR A 32 -0.70 12.37 11.99
C THR A 32 -0.73 10.93 11.48
N GLN A 33 -1.55 10.65 10.46
CA GLN A 33 -1.56 9.33 9.82
C GLN A 33 -0.18 8.91 9.29
N THR A 34 0.61 9.88 8.82
CA THR A 34 1.99 9.62 8.38
C THR A 34 2.91 9.19 9.51
N ASP A 35 2.73 9.72 10.72
CA ASP A 35 3.52 9.32 11.89
C ASP A 35 3.13 7.92 12.36
N VAL A 36 1.83 7.61 12.38
CA VAL A 36 1.32 6.28 12.71
C VAL A 36 1.88 5.23 11.74
N LEU A 37 1.89 5.54 10.44
CA LEU A 37 2.45 4.64 9.42
C LEU A 37 3.96 4.46 9.61
N LYS A 38 4.73 5.53 9.81
CA LYS A 38 6.19 5.43 10.10
C LYS A 38 6.48 4.57 11.33
N ASN A 39 5.71 4.76 12.41
CA ASN A 39 5.87 4.03 13.66
C ASN A 39 5.51 2.54 13.54
N ALA A 40 4.54 2.20 12.68
CA ALA A 40 4.20 0.83 12.35
C ALA A 40 5.20 0.15 11.39
N GLY A 41 6.35 0.79 11.12
CA GLY A 41 7.34 0.32 10.14
C GLY A 41 6.91 0.52 8.67
N ALA A 42 5.73 1.10 8.43
CA ALA A 42 5.24 1.47 7.10
C ALA A 42 5.76 2.86 6.73
N SER A 43 7.06 2.96 6.41
CA SER A 43 7.59 4.17 5.78
C SER A 43 6.93 4.33 4.41
N LEU A 44 5.98 5.26 4.29
CA LEU A 44 5.55 5.78 2.99
C LEU A 44 6.78 6.42 2.35
N ILE A 45 7.36 5.75 1.36
CA ILE A 45 8.55 6.28 0.72
C ILE A 45 8.12 7.54 -0.05
N PRO A 46 8.79 8.68 0.16
CA PRO A 46 8.45 9.93 -0.53
C PRO A 46 8.48 9.74 -2.04
N SER A 47 7.76 10.62 -2.75
CA SER A 47 7.65 10.55 -4.21
C SER A 47 9.01 10.31 -4.86
N SER A 48 9.12 9.23 -5.61
CA SER A 48 10.39 8.73 -6.15
C SER A 48 10.31 8.71 -7.66
N ILE A 49 11.26 9.37 -8.32
CA ILE A 49 11.38 9.36 -9.78
C ILE A 49 12.46 8.34 -10.11
N SER A 50 12.09 7.31 -10.87
CA SER A 50 13.06 6.35 -11.39
C SER A 50 13.82 6.94 -12.58
N ASN A 51 15.04 6.47 -12.79
CA ASN A 51 15.82 6.73 -13.99
C ASN A 51 15.23 6.05 -15.25
N PHE A 52 14.11 5.34 -15.11
CA PHE A 52 13.52 4.47 -16.14
C PHE A 52 12.19 5.01 -16.68
N GLY A 53 11.89 6.28 -16.42
CA GLY A 53 10.68 6.95 -16.93
C GLY A 53 9.42 6.71 -16.09
N PHE A 54 9.54 6.06 -14.93
CA PHE A 54 8.45 5.90 -13.96
C PHE A 54 8.57 6.90 -12.83
N LYS A 55 7.44 7.43 -12.38
CA LYS A 55 7.36 8.23 -11.16
C LYS A 55 6.37 7.60 -10.20
N LEU A 56 6.80 7.38 -8.97
CA LEU A 56 6.01 6.87 -7.86
C LEU A 56 5.58 8.06 -6.98
N SER A 57 4.30 8.14 -6.70
CA SER A 57 3.70 9.07 -5.74
C SER A 57 3.12 8.29 -4.55
N LYS A 58 2.50 9.00 -3.60
CA LYS A 58 1.91 8.39 -2.39
C LYS A 58 0.82 7.36 -2.70
N ASP A 59 0.04 7.60 -3.75
CA ASP A 59 -1.19 6.87 -4.09
C ASP A 59 -1.22 6.35 -5.54
N SER A 60 -0.19 6.67 -6.33
CA SER A 60 -0.23 6.53 -7.78
C SER A 60 1.15 6.30 -8.38
N ILE A 61 1.15 5.69 -9.56
CA ILE A 61 2.32 5.50 -10.40
C ILE A 61 2.05 6.07 -11.79
N SER A 62 3.04 6.74 -12.37
CA SER A 62 2.90 7.38 -13.68
C SER A 62 4.05 7.06 -14.61
N LYS A 63 3.75 6.99 -15.91
CA LYS A 63 4.70 6.89 -17.02
C LYS A 63 4.33 7.94 -18.07
N GLY A 64 5.20 8.92 -18.28
CA GLY A 64 4.89 10.05 -19.17
C GLY A 64 3.65 10.82 -18.71
N PHE A 65 2.62 10.87 -19.56
CA PHE A 65 1.33 11.53 -19.26
C PHE A 65 0.30 10.59 -18.61
N GLU A 66 0.53 9.28 -18.61
CA GLU A 66 -0.38 8.30 -18.03
C GLU A 66 -0.14 8.16 -16.52
N LYS A 67 -1.21 8.19 -15.74
CA LYS A 67 -1.19 8.03 -14.28
C LYS A 67 -2.20 6.95 -13.88
N LYS A 68 -1.77 6.00 -13.06
CA LYS A 68 -2.57 4.88 -12.57
C LYS A 68 -2.53 4.82 -11.03
N PRO A 69 -3.61 4.38 -10.36
CA PRO A 69 -3.60 4.18 -8.90
C PRO A 69 -2.66 3.03 -8.50
N LEU A 70 -2.20 3.02 -7.25
CA LEU A 70 -1.31 1.97 -6.74
C LEU A 70 -2.02 0.67 -6.29
N ASN A 71 -3.34 0.56 -6.50
CA ASN A 71 -4.09 -0.65 -6.14
C ASN A 71 -3.61 -1.86 -6.92
N ASP A 72 -3.23 -2.91 -6.19
CA ASP A 72 -2.76 -4.18 -6.74
C ASP A 72 -1.62 -4.03 -7.76
N VAL A 73 -0.84 -2.94 -7.65
CA VAL A 73 0.31 -2.72 -8.51
C VAL A 73 1.49 -3.53 -7.98
N THR A 74 2.18 -4.24 -8.87
CA THR A 74 3.40 -4.98 -8.57
C THR A 74 4.52 -4.58 -9.51
N ALA A 75 5.73 -4.43 -8.97
CA ALA A 75 6.94 -4.16 -9.73
C ALA A 75 7.88 -5.36 -9.66
N ARG A 76 8.53 -5.69 -10.78
CA ARG A 76 9.48 -6.81 -10.90
C ARG A 76 10.63 -6.48 -11.84
N LEU A 77 11.74 -7.17 -11.64
CA LEU A 77 12.86 -7.18 -12.57
C LEU A 77 12.85 -8.53 -13.29
N GLU A 78 12.58 -8.53 -14.58
CA GLU A 78 12.37 -9.74 -15.38
C GLU A 78 13.34 -9.77 -16.55
N SER A 79 13.80 -10.95 -16.92
CA SER A 79 14.46 -11.16 -18.22
C SER A 79 13.45 -11.13 -19.36
N GLY A 80 13.90 -10.84 -20.58
CA GLY A 80 13.04 -10.87 -21.77
C GLY A 80 12.28 -12.21 -21.95
N SER A 81 12.88 -13.34 -21.57
CA SER A 81 12.24 -14.65 -21.60
C SER A 81 11.18 -14.85 -20.51
N GLU A 82 11.41 -14.36 -19.29
CA GLU A 82 10.43 -14.45 -18.18
C GLU A 82 9.22 -13.55 -18.42
N LEU A 83 9.45 -12.40 -19.05
CA LEU A 83 8.40 -11.48 -19.47
C LEU A 83 7.48 -12.15 -20.53
N GLN A 84 8.06 -12.84 -21.52
CA GLN A 84 7.31 -13.52 -22.58
C GLN A 84 6.49 -14.70 -22.07
N SER A 85 6.97 -15.43 -21.06
CA SER A 85 6.26 -16.62 -20.54
C SER A 85 5.08 -16.28 -19.64
N ARG A 86 5.08 -15.12 -18.97
CA ARG A 86 4.01 -14.72 -18.03
C ARG A 86 2.86 -13.98 -18.71
N VAL A 87 3.15 -13.18 -19.72
CA VAL A 87 2.12 -12.41 -20.42
C VAL A 87 1.51 -13.30 -21.50
N THR A 88 0.45 -14.03 -21.13
CA THR A 88 -0.37 -14.82 -22.07
C THR A 88 -0.62 -13.97 -23.33
N MET A 89 -0.37 -14.53 -24.53
CA MET A 89 -0.28 -13.80 -25.81
C MET A 89 -1.35 -12.74 -26.06
N THR A 90 -2.54 -12.90 -25.48
CA THR A 90 -3.65 -11.94 -25.51
C THR A 90 -3.31 -10.57 -24.92
N ARG A 91 -2.54 -10.50 -23.82
CA ARG A 91 -2.07 -9.22 -23.26
C ARG A 91 -0.86 -8.65 -24.01
N LEU A 92 -0.12 -9.47 -24.76
CA LEU A 92 0.98 -8.97 -25.62
C LEU A 92 0.47 -8.13 -26.80
N VAL A 93 -0.72 -8.43 -27.33
CA VAL A 93 -1.34 -7.65 -28.43
C VAL A 93 -1.78 -6.26 -27.95
N ALA A 94 -2.25 -6.13 -26.71
CA ALA A 94 -2.65 -4.84 -26.12
C ALA A 94 -1.44 -3.92 -25.81
N LEU A 95 -0.25 -4.50 -25.61
CA LEU A 95 0.96 -3.79 -25.22
C LEU A 95 1.77 -3.35 -26.44
N GLY A 96 1.25 -2.43 -27.27
CA GLY A 96 1.85 -1.96 -28.55
C GLY A 96 3.35 -1.59 -28.55
N VAL A 97 4.03 -1.54 -27.40
CA VAL A 97 5.49 -1.47 -27.22
C VAL A 97 6.24 -2.81 -27.37
N PHE A 98 5.57 -3.96 -27.33
CA PHE A 98 6.21 -5.29 -27.44
C PHE A 98 6.57 -5.70 -28.87
N ALA A 99 6.00 -5.05 -29.89
CA ALA A 99 6.43 -5.25 -31.28
C ALA A 99 7.93 -4.95 -31.48
N PHE A 100 8.53 -4.11 -30.63
CA PHE A 100 9.96 -3.79 -30.67
C PHE A 100 10.86 -4.71 -29.83
N ALA A 101 10.39 -5.23 -28.68
CA ALA A 101 11.19 -6.10 -27.80
C ALA A 101 11.29 -7.56 -28.30
N ALA A 102 10.28 -8.05 -29.03
CA ALA A 102 10.33 -9.38 -29.65
C ALA A 102 11.47 -9.54 -30.68
N LYS A 103 12.06 -8.44 -31.15
CA LYS A 103 13.08 -8.44 -32.20
C LYS A 103 14.51 -8.73 -31.71
N LYS A 104 14.77 -8.84 -30.39
CA LYS A 104 16.14 -9.08 -29.87
C LYS A 104 16.28 -10.39 -29.10
N LYS A 105 16.62 -11.44 -29.84
CA LYS A 105 17.03 -12.77 -29.34
C LYS A 105 18.47 -12.81 -28.80
N LYS A 106 18.88 -11.85 -27.96
CA LYS A 106 20.21 -11.89 -27.32
C LYS A 106 20.04 -11.84 -25.81
N GLY A 107 19.88 -13.01 -25.21
CA GLY A 107 19.67 -13.23 -23.78
C GLY A 107 20.49 -12.28 -22.88
N GLY A 108 19.84 -11.84 -21.81
CA GLY A 108 20.41 -10.98 -20.76
C GLY A 108 19.81 -9.58 -20.66
N GLU A 109 18.88 -9.19 -21.54
CA GLU A 109 18.12 -7.95 -21.36
C GLU A 109 17.28 -8.07 -20.09
N LYS A 110 17.31 -7.03 -19.26
CA LYS A 110 16.53 -6.95 -18.03
C LYS A 110 15.51 -5.84 -18.19
N TYR A 111 14.28 -6.10 -17.75
CA TYR A 111 13.17 -5.19 -17.82
C TYR A 111 12.63 -4.94 -16.42
N LEU A 112 12.42 -3.67 -16.11
CA LEU A 112 11.57 -3.28 -14.99
C LEU A 112 10.13 -3.33 -15.49
N THR A 113 9.36 -4.27 -14.95
CA THR A 113 7.94 -4.45 -15.25
C THR A 113 7.12 -3.89 -14.10
N ILE A 114 6.09 -3.11 -14.41
CA ILE A 114 5.08 -2.60 -13.50
C ILE A 114 3.73 -3.09 -14.00
N GLU A 115 3.13 -4.01 -13.26
CA GLU A 115 1.87 -4.65 -13.59
C GLU A 115 0.80 -4.20 -12.59
N GLY A 116 -0.32 -3.70 -13.11
CA GLY A 116 -1.56 -3.49 -12.36
C GLY A 116 -2.71 -4.26 -13.01
N PRO A 117 -3.94 -4.13 -12.47
CA PRO A 117 -5.09 -4.93 -12.92
C PRO A 117 -5.43 -4.77 -14.42
N ASP A 118 -5.28 -3.56 -14.94
CA ASP A 118 -5.68 -3.16 -16.29
C ASP A 118 -4.51 -2.64 -17.14
N PHE A 119 -3.27 -2.68 -16.62
CA PHE A 119 -2.11 -2.17 -17.35
C PHE A 119 -0.84 -2.94 -17.04
N VAL A 120 0.07 -2.96 -18.00
CA VAL A 120 1.46 -3.38 -17.81
C VAL A 120 2.36 -2.36 -18.47
N TRP A 121 3.31 -1.83 -17.72
CA TRP A 121 4.35 -0.97 -18.26
C TRP A 121 5.72 -1.60 -18.06
N THR A 122 6.54 -1.55 -19.10
CA THR A 122 7.92 -2.02 -19.06
C THR A 122 8.89 -0.89 -19.38
N ALA A 123 10.10 -0.99 -18.84
CA ALA A 123 11.27 -0.22 -19.25
C ALA A 123 12.49 -1.13 -19.29
N GLU A 124 13.28 -1.02 -20.36
CA GLU A 124 14.54 -1.74 -20.48
C GLU A 124 15.58 -1.13 -19.52
N ILE A 125 16.29 -2.01 -18.81
CA ILE A 125 17.32 -1.67 -17.85
C ILE A 125 18.66 -2.12 -18.42
N LYS A 126 19.63 -1.20 -18.42
CA LYS A 126 21.00 -1.53 -18.77
C LYS A 126 21.55 -2.58 -17.81
N ARG A 127 22.43 -3.44 -18.31
CA ARG A 127 22.98 -4.57 -17.55
C ARG A 127 24.04 -4.15 -16.52
N ASP A 128 24.26 -2.86 -16.29
CA ASP A 128 25.19 -2.40 -15.28
C ASP A 128 24.61 -2.55 -13.87
N LYS A 129 25.48 -2.93 -12.94
CA LYS A 129 25.11 -3.15 -11.54
C LYS A 129 24.41 -1.93 -10.92
N LYS A 130 24.80 -0.71 -11.30
CA LYS A 130 24.24 0.53 -10.73
C LYS A 130 22.77 0.69 -11.13
N ASP A 131 22.44 0.51 -12.40
CA ASP A 131 21.05 0.63 -12.87
C ASP A 131 20.18 -0.54 -12.38
N ILE A 132 20.76 -1.75 -12.26
CA ILE A 132 20.07 -2.88 -11.61
C ILE A 132 19.76 -2.57 -10.14
N ASP A 133 20.73 -2.05 -9.37
CA ASP A 133 20.54 -1.70 -7.96
C ASP A 133 19.49 -0.60 -7.79
N LYS A 134 19.48 0.41 -8.68
CA LYS A 134 18.43 1.45 -8.71
C LYS A 134 17.07 0.84 -9.02
N ALA A 135 16.98 -0.07 -9.98
CA ALA A 135 15.73 -0.74 -10.33
C ALA A 135 15.21 -1.57 -9.15
N MET A 136 16.05 -2.35 -8.49
CA MET A 136 15.69 -3.13 -7.30
C MET A 136 15.19 -2.24 -6.15
N LYS A 137 15.86 -1.11 -5.90
CA LYS A 137 15.39 -0.12 -4.92
C LYS A 137 14.00 0.40 -5.30
N PHE A 138 13.81 0.81 -6.55
CA PHE A 138 12.53 1.33 -7.02
C PHE A 138 11.41 0.27 -6.93
N ILE A 139 11.69 -0.99 -7.29
CA ILE A 139 10.76 -2.11 -7.15
C ILE A 139 10.29 -2.26 -5.70
N ASN A 140 11.23 -2.24 -4.74
CA ASN A 140 10.89 -2.32 -3.33
C ASN A 140 9.99 -1.17 -2.89
N GLN A 141 10.23 0.04 -3.42
CA GLN A 141 9.40 1.21 -3.13
C GLN A 141 7.98 1.05 -3.67
N VAL A 142 7.83 0.65 -4.94
CA VAL A 142 6.51 0.44 -5.56
C VAL A 142 5.72 -0.64 -4.81
N ASN A 143 6.34 -1.80 -4.56
CA ASN A 143 5.67 -2.93 -3.90
C ASN A 143 5.28 -2.59 -2.45
N THR A 144 6.12 -1.83 -1.73
CA THR A 144 5.80 -1.39 -0.37
C THR A 144 4.66 -0.39 -0.37
N ASN A 145 4.71 0.63 -1.24
CA ASN A 145 3.65 1.64 -1.31
C ASN A 145 2.33 1.04 -1.81
N SER A 146 2.34 0.11 -2.76
CA SER A 146 1.16 -0.63 -3.21
C SER A 146 0.50 -1.42 -2.07
N LYS A 147 1.28 -2.14 -1.26
CA LYS A 147 0.77 -2.86 -0.08
C LYS A 147 0.17 -1.92 0.96
N ILE A 148 0.85 -0.81 1.26
CA ILE A 148 0.35 0.19 2.21
C ILE A 148 -0.93 0.84 1.68
N TYR A 149 -0.95 1.21 0.41
CA TYR A 149 -2.08 1.85 -0.24
C TYR A 149 -3.30 0.92 -0.23
N SER A 150 -3.13 -0.34 -0.64
CA SER A 150 -4.19 -1.36 -0.63
C SER A 150 -4.72 -1.60 0.79
N LYS A 151 -3.84 -1.69 1.79
CA LYS A 151 -4.24 -1.80 3.21
C LYS A 151 -5.01 -0.57 3.68
N SER A 152 -4.58 0.64 3.29
CA SER A 152 -5.29 1.88 3.62
C SER A 152 -6.65 1.98 2.93
N MET A 153 -6.79 1.43 1.71
CA MET A 153 -8.06 1.42 1.00
C MET A 153 -9.06 0.42 1.61
N GLN A 154 -8.60 -0.73 2.10
CA GLN A 154 -9.44 -1.65 2.89
C GLN A 154 -9.92 -1.03 4.22
N ILE A 155 -9.10 -0.16 4.83
CA ILE A 155 -9.50 0.59 6.02
C ILE A 155 -10.53 1.68 5.63
N ASN A 156 -10.43 2.31 4.46
CA ASN A 156 -11.36 3.35 4.02
C ASN A 156 -12.64 2.81 3.35
N SER A 157 -12.64 1.57 2.86
CA SER A 157 -13.86 0.84 2.49
C SER A 157 -14.61 0.30 3.71
N SER A 158 -14.06 0.46 4.93
CA SER A 158 -14.88 0.58 6.13
C SER A 158 -15.48 1.99 6.24
N THR A 159 -16.15 2.42 5.17
CA THR A 159 -17.38 3.21 5.32
C THR A 159 -18.39 2.29 5.99
N THR A 160 -18.16 2.11 7.29
CA THR A 160 -19.02 1.62 8.36
C THR A 160 -20.36 1.09 7.88
N SER A 161 -20.34 -0.15 7.38
CA SER A 161 -21.54 -0.99 7.49
C SER A 161 -21.88 -1.01 8.97
N ILE A 162 -23.07 -0.52 9.32
CA ILE A 162 -23.58 -0.48 10.70
C ILE A 162 -23.40 -1.87 11.36
N ALA A 163 -23.49 -2.95 10.58
CA ALA A 163 -23.26 -4.32 11.02
C ALA A 163 -21.83 -4.59 11.52
N ASP A 164 -20.79 -4.04 10.87
CA ASP A 164 -19.40 -4.24 11.28
C ASP A 164 -19.06 -3.49 12.56
N GLU A 165 -19.68 -2.31 12.77
CA GLU A 165 -19.55 -1.58 14.04
C GLU A 165 -20.26 -2.33 15.17
N LEU A 166 -21.48 -2.82 14.95
CA LEU A 166 -22.21 -3.64 15.92
C LEU A 166 -21.43 -4.92 16.28
N LYS A 167 -20.78 -5.56 15.31
CA LYS A 167 -19.94 -6.74 15.56
C LYS A 167 -18.74 -6.40 16.45
N LYS A 168 -18.04 -5.28 16.19
CA LYS A 168 -16.93 -4.82 17.03
C LYS A 168 -17.38 -4.48 18.45
N PHE A 169 -18.53 -3.81 18.61
CA PHE A 169 -19.08 -3.54 19.94
C PHE A 169 -19.44 -4.83 20.67
N LYS A 170 -19.92 -5.86 19.97
CA LYS A 170 -20.23 -7.16 20.56
C LYS A 170 -18.97 -7.90 20.99
N GLU A 171 -17.91 -7.88 20.18
CA GLU A 171 -16.61 -8.46 20.56
C GLU A 171 -16.04 -7.81 21.82
N LEU A 172 -16.25 -6.50 22.01
CA LEU A 172 -15.81 -5.77 23.20
C LEU A 172 -16.62 -6.09 24.46
N LEU A 173 -17.91 -6.38 24.29
CA LEU A 173 -18.78 -6.85 25.37
C LEU A 173 -18.37 -8.27 25.80
N ASP A 174 -18.16 -9.14 24.82
CA ASP A 174 -17.75 -10.53 25.03
C ASP A 174 -16.33 -10.59 25.66
N SER A 175 -15.46 -9.62 25.37
CA SER A 175 -14.14 -9.47 26.00
C SER A 175 -14.17 -8.73 27.35
N GLY A 176 -15.35 -8.35 27.86
CA GLY A 176 -15.52 -7.63 29.12
C GLY A 176 -14.90 -6.22 29.14
N THR A 177 -14.61 -5.66 27.97
CA THR A 177 -13.98 -4.34 27.81
C THR A 177 -15.00 -3.20 27.89
N ILE A 178 -16.25 -3.47 27.53
CA ILE A 178 -17.39 -2.58 27.73
C ILE A 178 -18.50 -3.32 28.47
N SER A 179 -19.36 -2.57 29.13
CA SER A 179 -20.56 -3.10 29.79
C SER A 179 -21.72 -3.29 28.81
N GLN A 180 -22.70 -4.11 29.21
CA GLN A 180 -23.93 -4.33 28.44
C GLN A 180 -24.70 -3.01 28.18
N GLU A 181 -24.67 -2.09 29.15
CA GLU A 181 -25.35 -0.80 29.05
C GLU A 181 -24.69 0.11 27.99
N GLU A 182 -23.35 0.18 27.99
CA GLU A 182 -22.59 0.92 26.98
C GLU A 182 -22.77 0.34 25.57
N PHE A 183 -22.87 -0.99 25.46
CA PHE A 183 -23.16 -1.66 24.20
C PHE A 183 -24.52 -1.25 23.62
N GLU A 184 -25.59 -1.30 24.42
CA GLU A 184 -26.95 -0.98 23.96
C GLU A 184 -27.11 0.51 23.60
N ILE A 185 -26.48 1.43 24.35
CA ILE A 185 -26.48 2.87 24.02
C ILE A 185 -25.85 3.10 22.64
N GLN A 186 -24.72 2.45 22.36
CA GLN A 186 -24.00 2.59 21.09
C GLN A 186 -24.78 1.95 19.94
N LYS A 187 -25.36 0.76 20.15
CA LYS A 187 -26.23 0.09 19.17
C LYS A 187 -27.46 0.93 18.81
N ALA A 188 -28.12 1.53 19.79
CA ALA A 188 -29.27 2.42 19.55
C ALA A 188 -28.90 3.70 18.79
N LYS A 189 -27.67 4.20 18.98
CA LYS A 189 -27.16 5.37 18.26
C LYS A 189 -26.81 5.06 16.80
N LEU A 190 -26.37 3.83 16.52
CA LEU A 190 -25.99 3.37 15.18
C LEU A 190 -27.17 2.94 14.30
N LEU A 191 -28.31 2.62 14.90
CA LEU A 191 -29.52 2.18 14.21
C LEU A 191 -30.57 3.29 14.01
N LYS A 192 -30.21 4.55 14.31
CA LYS A 192 -31.03 5.74 14.07
C LYS A 192 -30.60 6.45 12.79
#